data_AF-A0A9E4IV17-F1
#
_entry.id   AF-A0A9E4IV17-F1
#
_cell.length_a   1.000
_cell.length_b   1.000
_cell.length_c   1.000
_cell.angle_alpha   90.00
_cell.angle_beta   90.00
_cell.angle_gamma   90.00
#
_symmetry.space_group_name_H-M   'P 1'
#
loop_
_entity.id
_entity.type
_entity.pdbx_description
1 polymer ?
#
loop_
_entity_poly.entity_id
_entity_poly.type
_entity_poly.pdbx_seq_one_letter_code
_entity_poly.pdbx_strand_id
1 'polypeptide(L)'
;MIMILAFTALMGQQPAEATVELDFEFFRSQVQPIFLERKSGFTRCVVCHAEGGRVGFLEEMERGATEWDEEQSRANFEAVSRLVVPGDPLASRLLMHPLEPDAGGDEFHNGGRQFSSQEDPWFQTLAAWVNGETAGQ
;
A
#
# COMPACT_ATOMS: atom_id res chain seq x y z
N MET A 1 63.34 19.94 6.56
CA MET A 1 62.81 18.84 5.73
C MET A 1 61.34 18.69 6.09
N ILE A 2 60.46 19.01 5.14
CA ILE A 2 58.99 19.04 5.24
C ILE A 2 58.45 17.61 5.30
N MET A 3 57.35 17.36 6.02
CA MET A 3 56.22 16.54 5.54
C MET A 3 55.00 16.74 6.45
N ILE A 4 54.16 17.71 6.08
CA ILE A 4 52.80 17.85 6.60
C ILE A 4 51.94 16.90 5.77
N LEU A 5 51.51 15.79 6.38
CA LEU A 5 50.49 14.92 5.79
C LEU A 5 49.13 15.59 5.99
N ALA A 6 48.65 16.28 4.95
CA ALA A 6 47.28 16.76 4.89
C ALA A 6 46.36 15.56 4.61
N PHE A 7 45.72 15.05 5.67
CA PHE A 7 44.54 14.19 5.52
C PHE A 7 43.36 15.10 5.15
N THR A 8 43.10 15.25 3.84
CA THR A 8 41.82 15.78 3.36
C THR A 8 40.74 14.75 3.69
N ALA A 9 39.96 15.01 4.75
CA ALA A 9 38.72 14.29 5.01
C ALA A 9 37.72 14.63 3.91
N LEU A 10 37.54 13.69 2.97
CA LEU A 10 36.41 13.73 2.05
C LEU A 10 35.17 13.37 2.87
N MET A 11 34.45 14.38 3.36
CA MET A 11 33.09 14.19 3.85
C MET A 11 32.26 13.74 2.65
N GLY A 12 32.07 12.43 2.51
CA GLY A 12 31.04 11.90 1.63
C GLY A 12 29.70 12.40 2.16
N GLN A 13 29.02 13.28 1.41
CA GLN A 13 27.58 13.42 1.56
C GLN A 13 26.97 12.05 1.25
N GLN A 14 26.59 11.32 2.30
CA GLN A 14 25.65 10.23 2.15
C GLN A 14 24.42 10.83 1.45
N PRO A 15 23.97 10.28 0.31
CA PRO A 15 22.69 10.67 -0.24
C PRO A 15 21.66 10.47 0.87
N ALA A 16 20.89 11.53 1.18
CA ALA A 16 19.72 11.36 2.01
C ALA A 16 18.85 10.30 1.33
N GLU A 17 18.55 9.21 2.03
CA GLU A 17 17.54 8.26 1.58
C GLU A 17 16.27 9.09 1.33
N ALA A 18 15.86 9.15 0.06
CA ALA A 18 14.62 9.82 -0.28
C ALA A 18 13.49 9.06 0.41
N THR A 19 12.84 9.70 1.38
CA THR A 19 11.68 9.12 2.05
C THR A 19 10.53 9.13 1.05
N VAL A 20 10.05 7.94 0.68
CA VAL A 20 8.86 7.79 -0.16
C VAL A 20 7.65 8.25 0.64
N GLU A 21 6.94 9.25 0.11
CA GLU A 21 5.69 9.75 0.70
C GLU A 21 4.51 9.16 -0.08
N LEU A 22 3.50 8.68 0.65
CA LEU A 22 2.29 8.11 0.06
C LEU A 22 1.35 9.24 -0.34
N ASP A 23 0.87 9.21 -1.59
CA ASP A 23 -0.03 10.25 -2.10
C ASP A 23 -1.50 9.92 -1.81
N PHE A 24 -2.21 10.88 -1.21
CA PHE A 24 -3.63 10.71 -0.90
C PHE A 24 -4.51 10.70 -2.14
N GLU A 25 -4.21 11.53 -3.14
CA GLU A 25 -5.06 11.60 -4.33
C GLU A 25 -4.92 10.34 -5.18
N PHE A 26 -3.71 9.79 -5.32
CA PHE A 26 -3.49 8.47 -5.92
C PHE A 26 -4.21 7.38 -5.13
N PHE A 27 -4.11 7.41 -3.79
CA PHE A 27 -4.84 6.46 -2.95
C PHE A 27 -6.34 6.53 -3.22
N ARG A 28 -6.96 7.70 -3.14
CA ARG A 28 -8.41 7.88 -3.30
C ARG A 28 -8.88 7.47 -4.69
N SER A 29 -8.14 7.83 -5.74
CA SER A 29 -8.57 7.62 -7.12
C SER A 29 -8.24 6.23 -7.68
N GLN A 30 -7.13 5.61 -7.26
CA GLN A 30 -6.61 4.38 -7.88
C GLN A 30 -6.58 3.19 -6.93
N VAL A 31 -6.21 3.40 -5.65
CA VAL A 31 -6.05 2.29 -4.68
C VAL A 31 -7.37 1.97 -3.99
N GLN A 32 -8.03 2.96 -3.43
CA GLN A 32 -9.24 2.80 -2.63
C GLN A 32 -10.38 2.09 -3.37
N PRO A 33 -10.65 2.35 -4.67
CA PRO A 33 -11.70 1.63 -5.40
C PRO A 33 -11.50 0.12 -5.44
N ILE A 34 -10.25 -0.37 -5.42
CA ILE A 34 -9.94 -1.81 -5.39
C ILE A 34 -10.58 -2.50 -4.18
N PHE A 35 -10.76 -1.80 -3.06
CA PHE A 35 -11.38 -2.37 -1.87
C PHE A 35 -12.89 -2.62 -2.04
N LEU A 36 -13.52 -1.93 -2.99
CA LEU A 36 -14.95 -2.01 -3.32
C LEU A 36 -15.24 -2.89 -4.53
N GLU A 37 -14.23 -3.14 -5.36
CA GLU A 37 -14.34 -3.91 -6.58
C GLU A 37 -14.47 -5.42 -6.29
N ARG A 38 -15.19 -6.14 -7.15
CA ARG A 38 -15.37 -7.60 -7.03
C ARG A 38 -14.58 -8.33 -8.10
N LYS A 39 -13.71 -9.24 -7.69
CA LYS A 39 -13.14 -10.29 -8.56
C LYS A 39 -14.00 -11.56 -8.45
N SER A 40 -14.26 -12.22 -9.58
CA SER A 40 -15.03 -13.47 -9.60
C SER A 40 -14.36 -14.52 -8.70
N GLY A 41 -15.16 -15.19 -7.87
CA GLY A 41 -14.65 -16.18 -6.90
C GLY A 41 -14.14 -15.60 -5.58
N PHE A 42 -14.02 -14.27 -5.43
CA PHE A 42 -13.48 -13.63 -4.24
C PHE A 42 -14.48 -12.69 -3.55
N THR A 43 -14.36 -12.62 -2.22
CA THR A 43 -15.07 -11.63 -1.42
C THR A 43 -14.33 -10.29 -1.54
N ARG A 44 -15.08 -9.19 -1.64
CA ARG A 44 -14.48 -7.84 -1.68
C ARG A 44 -13.79 -7.51 -0.37
N CYS A 45 -12.71 -6.74 -0.43
CA CYS A 45 -11.94 -6.36 0.77
C CYS A 45 -12.81 -5.71 1.84
N VAL A 46 -13.67 -4.75 1.43
CA VAL A 46 -14.57 -4.01 2.32
C VAL A 46 -15.52 -4.89 3.14
N VAL A 47 -15.91 -6.07 2.64
CA VAL A 47 -16.87 -6.95 3.34
C VAL A 47 -16.29 -7.50 4.64
N CYS A 48 -14.97 -7.71 4.71
CA CYS A 48 -14.31 -8.24 5.90
C CYS A 48 -13.53 -7.17 6.68
N HIS A 49 -13.15 -6.08 6.03
CA HIS A 49 -12.29 -5.04 6.59
C HIS A 49 -12.99 -3.72 6.90
N ALA A 50 -14.30 -3.59 6.67
CA ALA A 50 -15.10 -2.50 7.23
C ALA A 50 -15.66 -2.84 8.62
N GLU A 51 -16.18 -1.84 9.34
CA GLU A 51 -16.87 -2.04 10.63
C GLU A 51 -18.02 -3.06 10.50
N GLY A 52 -18.09 -4.01 11.44
CA GLY A 52 -18.89 -5.24 11.34
C GLY A 52 -18.11 -6.48 10.85
N GLY A 53 -16.94 -6.28 10.25
CA GLY A 53 -15.92 -7.30 10.02
C GLY A 53 -15.07 -7.57 11.27
N ARG A 54 -14.52 -8.78 11.43
CA ARG A 54 -13.72 -9.16 12.62
C ARG A 54 -12.37 -8.44 12.72
N VAL A 55 -11.90 -7.82 11.63
CA VAL A 55 -10.58 -7.19 11.49
C VAL A 55 -10.72 -5.93 10.63
N GLY A 56 -11.45 -4.93 11.14
CA GLY A 56 -11.80 -3.73 10.39
C GLY A 56 -10.75 -2.62 10.51
N PHE A 57 -10.31 -2.09 9.37
CA PHE A 57 -9.51 -0.85 9.27
C PHE A 57 -10.06 0.12 8.21
N LEU A 58 -11.10 -0.28 7.49
CA LEU A 58 -11.83 0.56 6.56
C LEU A 58 -13.10 1.11 7.22
N GLU A 59 -13.49 2.30 6.82
CA GLU A 59 -14.74 2.94 7.21
C GLU A 59 -15.96 2.19 6.66
N GLU A 60 -17.07 2.20 7.40
CA GLU A 60 -18.34 1.64 6.95
C GLU A 60 -18.90 2.47 5.78
N MET A 61 -19.36 1.80 4.73
CA MET A 61 -20.03 2.50 3.63
C MET A 61 -21.45 2.89 4.01
N GLU A 62 -21.85 4.11 3.69
CA GLU A 62 -23.25 4.51 3.80
C GLU A 62 -24.16 3.61 2.95
N ARG A 63 -25.40 3.41 3.41
CA ARG A 63 -26.35 2.54 2.73
C ARG A 63 -26.65 3.07 1.32
N GLY A 64 -26.24 2.30 0.31
CA GLY A 64 -26.48 2.63 -1.09
C GLY A 64 -25.40 3.52 -1.72
N ALA A 65 -24.37 3.90 -0.95
CA ALA A 65 -23.19 4.54 -1.51
C ALA A 65 -22.43 3.56 -2.44
N THR A 66 -21.77 4.14 -3.44
CA THR A 66 -20.89 3.40 -4.37
C THR A 66 -19.41 3.69 -4.11
N GLU A 67 -19.12 4.72 -3.32
CA GLU A 67 -17.79 5.18 -2.92
C GLU A 67 -17.84 5.75 -1.50
N TRP A 68 -16.67 5.92 -0.87
CA TRP A 68 -16.54 6.64 0.39
C TRP A 68 -16.52 8.15 0.13
N ASP A 69 -17.04 8.95 1.08
CA ASP A 69 -16.84 10.39 1.03
C ASP A 69 -15.39 10.79 1.34
N GLU A 70 -15.09 12.09 1.32
CA GLU A 70 -13.72 12.58 1.55
C GLU A 70 -13.22 12.32 2.97
N GLU A 71 -14.08 12.45 3.99
CA GLU A 71 -13.73 12.23 5.39
C GLU A 71 -13.39 10.76 5.61
N GLN A 72 -14.26 9.87 5.15
CA GLN A 72 -14.05 8.43 5.18
C GLN A 72 -12.81 8.03 4.39
N SER A 73 -12.55 8.70 3.27
CA SER A 73 -11.35 8.44 2.47
C SER A 73 -10.05 8.82 3.18
N ARG A 74 -10.04 9.93 3.93
CA ARG A 74 -8.90 10.33 4.76
C ARG A 74 -8.65 9.32 5.88
N ALA A 75 -9.70 8.89 6.57
CA ALA A 75 -9.60 7.86 7.61
C ALA A 75 -9.05 6.53 7.05
N ASN A 76 -9.58 6.09 5.90
CA ASN A 76 -9.09 4.91 5.17
C ASN A 76 -7.61 5.06 4.78
N PHE A 77 -7.21 6.22 4.25
CA PHE A 77 -5.82 6.48 3.88
C PHE A 77 -4.88 6.33 5.07
N GLU A 78 -5.22 6.93 6.22
CA GLU A 78 -4.41 6.81 7.44
C GLU A 78 -4.31 5.37 7.93
N ALA A 79 -5.42 4.64 7.91
CA ALA A 79 -5.46 3.26 8.38
C ALA A 79 -4.68 2.31 7.46
N VAL A 80 -4.87 2.43 6.15
CA VAL A 80 -4.18 1.61 5.14
C VAL A 80 -2.70 1.94 5.06
N SER A 81 -2.31 3.21 5.26
CA SER A 81 -0.89 3.61 5.29
C SER A 81 -0.09 2.93 6.41
N ARG A 82 -0.74 2.45 7.48
CA ARG A 82 -0.09 1.68 8.55
C ARG A 82 0.21 0.22 8.15
N LEU A 83 -0.31 -0.23 7.00
CA LEU A 83 -0.11 -1.58 6.47
C LEU A 83 0.99 -1.64 5.40
N VAL A 84 1.63 -0.52 5.10
CA VAL A 84 2.65 -0.41 4.06
C VAL A 84 3.99 0.03 4.63
N VAL A 85 5.04 -0.38 3.94
CA VAL A 85 6.41 0.13 4.09
C VAL A 85 6.68 0.96 2.83
N PRO A 86 6.65 2.30 2.92
CA PRO A 86 6.86 3.14 1.74
C PRO A 86 8.19 2.84 1.05
N GLY A 87 8.13 2.64 -0.27
CA GLY A 87 9.25 2.21 -1.11
C GLY A 87 9.52 0.70 -1.14
N ASP A 88 8.78 -0.10 -0.37
CA ASP A 88 8.95 -1.57 -0.34
C ASP A 88 7.60 -2.32 -0.36
N PRO A 89 7.05 -2.61 -1.56
CA PRO A 89 5.82 -3.36 -1.70
C PRO A 89 5.87 -4.78 -1.13
N LEU A 90 7.05 -5.43 -1.14
CA LEU A 90 7.19 -6.82 -0.67
C LEU A 90 7.38 -6.92 0.84
N ALA A 91 7.77 -5.83 1.50
CA ALA A 91 7.70 -5.71 2.96
C ALA A 91 6.33 -5.23 3.46
N SER A 92 5.41 -4.86 2.56
CA SER A 92 4.11 -4.28 2.89
C SER A 92 3.03 -5.34 3.10
N ARG A 93 2.49 -5.41 4.32
CA ARG A 93 1.41 -6.36 4.67
C ARG A 93 0.18 -6.21 3.77
N LEU A 94 -0.14 -4.99 3.34
CA LEU A 94 -1.24 -4.72 2.42
C LEU A 94 -1.18 -5.57 1.15
N LEU A 95 0.03 -5.81 0.62
CA LEU A 95 0.24 -6.58 -0.61
C LEU A 95 0.46 -8.07 -0.32
N MET A 96 1.24 -8.40 0.69
CA MET A 96 1.69 -9.77 0.92
C MET A 96 0.62 -10.66 1.54
N HIS A 97 -0.24 -10.11 2.40
CA HIS A 97 -1.26 -10.90 3.10
C HIS A 97 -2.30 -11.52 2.14
N PRO A 98 -2.85 -10.79 1.15
CA PRO A 98 -3.81 -11.37 0.20
C PRO A 98 -3.17 -12.00 -1.05
N LEU A 99 -1.85 -12.02 -1.19
CA LEU A 99 -1.13 -12.65 -2.32
C LEU A 99 -1.13 -14.18 -2.18
N GLU A 100 -1.17 -14.90 -3.32
CA GLU A 100 -0.99 -16.36 -3.34
C GLU A 100 0.35 -16.80 -2.74
N PRO A 101 0.42 -17.87 -1.93
CA PRO A 101 1.66 -18.36 -1.33
C PRO A 101 2.72 -18.74 -2.36
N ASP A 102 2.31 -19.33 -3.48
CA ASP A 102 3.22 -19.71 -4.57
C ASP A 102 3.84 -18.46 -5.26
N ALA A 103 3.25 -17.28 -5.07
CA ALA A 103 3.78 -15.99 -5.51
C ALA A 103 4.53 -15.23 -4.39
N GLY A 104 4.70 -15.84 -3.22
CA GLY A 104 5.41 -15.28 -2.07
C GLY A 104 4.53 -14.68 -0.97
N GLY A 105 3.20 -14.82 -1.07
CA GLY A 105 2.25 -14.31 -0.08
C GLY A 105 2.11 -15.16 1.18
N ASP A 106 1.26 -14.70 2.11
CA ASP A 106 1.02 -15.36 3.38
C ASP A 106 0.26 -16.70 3.24
N GLU A 107 0.53 -17.65 4.14
CA GLU A 107 -0.13 -18.97 4.15
C GLU A 107 -1.66 -18.89 4.33
N PHE A 108 -2.24 -17.79 4.81
CA PHE A 108 -3.69 -17.69 5.04
C PHE A 108 -4.27 -16.29 4.93
N HIS A 109 -5.41 -16.15 4.23
CA HIS A 109 -6.24 -14.96 4.19
C HIS A 109 -7.72 -15.34 4.05
N ASN A 110 -8.53 -15.02 5.08
CA ASN A 110 -9.95 -15.44 5.17
C ASN A 110 -10.83 -14.99 3.98
N GLY A 111 -10.50 -13.83 3.38
CA GLY A 111 -11.24 -13.29 2.22
C GLY A 111 -10.89 -13.97 0.89
N GLY A 112 -9.97 -14.94 0.90
CA GLY A 112 -9.37 -15.53 -0.30
C GLY A 112 -8.18 -14.73 -0.83
N ARG A 113 -7.48 -15.29 -1.81
CA ARG A 113 -6.26 -14.72 -2.38
C ARG A 113 -6.61 -13.71 -3.45
N GLN A 114 -6.50 -12.43 -3.14
CA GLN A 114 -6.96 -11.37 -4.05
C GLN A 114 -6.00 -11.19 -5.23
N PHE A 115 -4.73 -11.59 -5.08
CA PHE A 115 -3.70 -11.46 -6.10
C PHE A 115 -3.13 -12.85 -6.41
N SER A 116 -3.24 -13.28 -7.67
CA SER A 116 -2.67 -14.57 -8.10
C SER A 116 -1.16 -14.52 -8.27
N SER A 117 -0.61 -13.33 -8.54
CA SER A 117 0.81 -13.07 -8.69
C SER A 117 1.10 -11.57 -8.52
N GLN A 118 2.36 -11.18 -8.55
CA GLN A 118 2.75 -9.77 -8.47
C GLN A 118 2.37 -9.00 -9.74
N GLU A 119 2.18 -9.68 -10.87
CA GLU A 119 1.69 -9.10 -12.13
C GLU A 119 0.17 -8.87 -12.15
N ASP A 120 -0.54 -9.23 -11.07
CA ASP A 120 -1.96 -8.91 -10.95
C ASP A 120 -2.18 -7.39 -11.04
N PRO A 121 -3.12 -6.90 -11.86
CA PRO A 121 -3.33 -5.47 -12.04
C PRO A 121 -3.60 -4.72 -10.73
N TRP A 122 -4.31 -5.33 -9.77
CA TRP A 122 -4.54 -4.70 -8.47
C TRP A 122 -3.27 -4.67 -7.64
N PHE A 123 -2.46 -5.74 -7.68
CA PHE A 123 -1.16 -5.74 -7.00
C PHE A 123 -0.27 -4.61 -7.53
N GLN A 124 -0.19 -4.45 -8.86
CA GLN A 124 0.62 -3.41 -9.49
C GLN A 124 0.15 -1.99 -9.12
N THR A 125 -1.17 -1.73 -9.10
CA THR A 125 -1.70 -0.43 -8.65
C THR A 125 -1.35 -0.13 -7.20
N LEU A 126 -1.44 -1.12 -6.31
CA LEU A 126 -1.04 -0.97 -4.91
C LEU A 126 0.47 -0.76 -4.77
N ALA A 127 1.27 -1.51 -5.53
CA ALA A 127 2.73 -1.42 -5.51
C ALA A 127 3.22 -0.07 -6.03
N ALA A 128 2.60 0.46 -7.08
CA ALA A 128 2.83 1.81 -7.61
C ALA A 128 2.66 2.87 -6.51
N TRP A 129 1.53 2.83 -5.80
CA TRP A 129 1.29 3.74 -4.68
C TRP A 129 2.31 3.59 -3.55
N VAL A 130 2.64 2.35 -3.16
CA VAL A 130 3.66 2.09 -2.14
C VAL A 130 5.04 2.59 -2.58
N ASN A 131 5.36 2.54 -3.86
CA ASN A 131 6.59 3.07 -4.44
C ASN A 131 6.61 4.60 -4.62
N GLY A 132 5.53 5.31 -4.25
CA GLY A 132 5.47 6.77 -4.27
C GLY A 132 4.90 7.37 -5.55
N GLU A 133 4.18 6.60 -6.36
CA GLU A 133 3.41 7.20 -7.45
C GLU A 133 2.32 8.14 -6.90
N THR A 134 2.12 9.24 -7.62
CA THR A 134 1.20 10.33 -7.25
C THR A 134 0.16 10.51 -8.35
N ALA A 135 -1.00 11.09 -8.01
CA ALA A 135 -2.02 11.38 -9.01
C ALA A 135 -1.45 12.26 -10.15
N GLY A 136 -1.70 11.86 -11.40
CA GLY A 136 -1.33 12.64 -12.59
C GLY A 136 0.07 12.39 -13.16
N GLN A 137 0.79 11.38 -12.67
CA GLN A 137 2.00 10.85 -13.32
C GLN A 137 1.65 9.92 -14.49
#